data_AF-A0A954Z1U5-F1
#
_entry.id   AF-A0A954Z1U5-F1
#
_cell.length_a   1.000
_cell.length_b   1.000
_cell.length_c   1.000
_cell.angle_alpha   90.00
_cell.angle_beta   90.00
_cell.angle_gamma   90.00
#
_symmetry.space_group_name_H-M   'P 1'
#
loop_
_entity.id
_entity.type
_entity.pdbx_description
1 polymer ?
#
loop_
_entity_poly.entity_id
_entity_poly.type
_entity_poly.pdbx_seq_one_letter_code
_entity_poly.pdbx_strand_id
1 'polypeptide(L)'
;MQMIDRIVNSFRRRRETTPRPGVLVGRKSNELWREYPADGLTPQRLVAIMREADAGDLTSQFALFEQMEERDGHLYSVANTRRLALTGLPWEVVSATETPGWRSAPSGPRGDRRLADETAAWCDEVLRGLSDFDDALAHLSLAFGRNISVVEIVWKSSSQGIQLAGLIPIAFDRLTIDDDGELRILTEDEQFKGIALPPDKFMVHTPHARSGHAMRGGLLRVTSLAYLAKRFAIKDWLIFAEVFGMPVRIARYAPNATKREKRELLAMLRQLGA
;
A
#
# COMPACT_ATOMS: atom_id res chain seq x y z
N MET A 1 -7.08 -22.17 -22.70
CA MET A 1 -6.32 -20.94 -22.97
C MET A 1 -5.38 -20.74 -21.80
N GLN A 2 -4.10 -21.06 -21.98
CA GLN A 2 -3.14 -21.07 -20.87
C GLN A 2 -2.79 -19.62 -20.48
N MET A 3 -2.35 -19.41 -19.23
CA MET A 3 -1.94 -18.10 -18.70
C MET A 3 -0.94 -17.37 -19.61
N ILE A 4 -0.15 -18.13 -20.36
CA ILE A 4 0.84 -17.69 -21.37
C ILE A 4 0.16 -17.01 -22.57
N ASP A 5 -0.97 -17.51 -23.06
CA ASP A 5 -1.72 -16.89 -24.18
C ASP A 5 -2.26 -15.50 -23.82
N ARG A 6 -2.42 -15.22 -22.52
CA ARG A 6 -2.93 -13.95 -22.02
C ARG A 6 -1.84 -12.87 -21.94
N ILE A 7 -0.59 -13.28 -21.72
CA ILE A 7 0.59 -12.39 -21.75
C ILE A 7 0.85 -11.94 -23.20
N VAL A 8 0.83 -12.88 -24.15
CA VAL A 8 1.11 -12.62 -25.57
C VAL A 8 0.02 -11.80 -26.27
N ASN A 9 -1.26 -11.95 -25.89
CA ASN A 9 -2.37 -11.22 -26.51
C ASN A 9 -2.63 -9.81 -25.92
N SER A 10 -1.82 -9.36 -24.95
CA SER A 10 -1.93 -8.00 -24.38
C SER A 10 -1.38 -6.90 -25.30
N PHE A 11 -0.62 -7.27 -26.34
CA PHE A 11 -0.16 -6.36 -27.40
C PHE A 11 -1.26 -6.05 -28.43
N ARG A 12 -2.44 -5.59 -27.98
CA ARG A 12 -3.37 -4.90 -28.88
C ARG A 12 -2.66 -3.64 -29.37
N ARG A 13 -2.64 -3.40 -30.70
CA ARG A 13 -2.10 -2.17 -31.33
C ARG A 13 -2.61 -0.94 -30.57
N ARG A 14 -1.82 -0.46 -29.61
CA ARG A 14 -2.06 0.80 -28.91
C ARG A 14 -1.80 1.89 -29.95
N ARG A 15 -2.67 2.88 -30.03
CA ARG A 15 -2.41 4.06 -30.87
C ARG A 15 -1.09 4.63 -30.36
N GLU A 16 -0.06 4.72 -31.22
CA GLU A 16 1.25 5.25 -30.84
C GLU A 16 1.06 6.72 -30.44
N THR A 17 0.92 6.95 -29.13
CA THR A 17 0.86 8.28 -28.55
C THR A 17 2.19 8.56 -27.91
N THR A 18 2.85 9.64 -28.36
CA THR A 18 4.06 10.13 -27.72
C THR A 18 3.77 10.41 -26.24
N PRO A 19 4.50 9.80 -25.30
CA PRO A 19 4.22 9.98 -23.88
C PRO A 19 4.44 11.43 -23.44
N ARG A 20 3.69 11.87 -22.42
CA ARG A 20 3.81 13.24 -21.90
C ARG A 20 5.13 13.41 -21.12
N PRO A 21 6.02 14.33 -21.54
CA PRO A 21 7.26 14.64 -20.81
C PRO A 21 6.99 15.25 -19.43
N GLY A 22 7.99 15.19 -18.55
CA GLY A 22 8.00 15.83 -17.23
C GLY A 22 7.38 14.98 -16.13
N VAL A 23 7.18 15.60 -14.97
CA VAL A 23 6.44 15.03 -13.83
C VAL A 23 5.03 15.59 -13.86
N LEU A 24 4.03 14.74 -13.62
CA LEU A 24 2.62 15.07 -13.70
C LEU A 24 2.00 15.23 -12.32
N VAL A 25 2.28 14.33 -11.37
CA VAL A 25 1.55 14.31 -10.08
C VAL A 25 2.03 15.41 -9.13
N GLY A 26 3.21 15.99 -9.36
CA GLY A 26 3.77 17.09 -8.56
C GLY A 26 3.93 16.75 -7.08
N ARG A 27 4.48 17.67 -6.28
CA ARG A 27 4.43 17.58 -4.81
C ARG A 27 3.10 18.14 -4.33
N LYS A 28 2.53 17.64 -3.24
CA LYS A 28 1.25 18.14 -2.70
C LYS A 28 1.58 19.05 -1.54
N SER A 29 1.08 20.28 -1.59
CA SER A 29 1.34 21.32 -0.58
C SER A 29 0.91 20.95 0.84
N ASN A 30 0.06 19.92 0.99
CA ASN A 30 -0.53 19.50 2.27
C ASN A 30 -0.12 18.09 2.73
N GLU A 31 1.01 17.55 2.25
CA GLU A 31 1.51 16.19 2.58
C GLU A 31 1.72 15.90 4.08
N LEU A 32 1.72 16.93 4.93
CA LEU A 32 1.93 16.80 6.38
C LEU A 32 0.69 16.35 7.16
N TRP A 33 -0.52 16.56 6.64
CA TRP A 33 -1.75 16.20 7.35
C TRP A 33 -2.10 14.74 7.08
N ARG A 34 -1.97 13.89 8.10
CA ARG A 34 -2.35 12.48 8.05
C ARG A 34 -3.54 12.21 8.95
N GLU A 35 -4.46 11.40 8.46
CA GLU A 35 -5.54 10.83 9.28
C GLU A 35 -5.02 9.61 10.05
N TYR A 36 -5.47 9.46 11.29
CA TYR A 36 -5.12 8.33 12.16
C TYR A 36 -6.32 7.42 12.45
N PRO A 37 -6.92 6.75 11.44
CA PRO A 37 -8.11 5.92 11.64
C PRO A 37 -7.86 4.71 12.56
N ALA A 38 -6.61 4.33 12.83
CA ALA A 38 -6.33 3.30 13.82
C ALA A 38 -6.51 3.80 15.26
N ASP A 39 -6.53 5.10 15.53
CA ASP A 39 -6.77 5.63 16.88
C ASP A 39 -8.23 5.45 17.27
N GLY A 40 -8.46 4.83 18.43
CA GLY A 40 -9.83 4.50 18.87
C GLY A 40 -10.61 3.54 17.96
N LEU A 41 -9.94 2.80 17.06
CA LEU A 41 -10.58 1.89 16.12
C LEU A 41 -11.51 0.89 16.83
N THR A 42 -12.81 0.92 16.46
CA THR A 42 -13.85 -0.01 16.91
C THR A 42 -14.27 -0.94 15.76
N PRO A 43 -14.95 -2.06 16.04
CA PRO A 43 -15.51 -2.91 14.98
C PRO A 43 -16.46 -2.14 14.05
N GLN A 44 -17.27 -1.24 14.61
CA GLN A 44 -18.19 -0.39 13.86
C GLN A 44 -17.44 0.57 12.94
N ARG A 45 -16.38 1.23 13.44
CA ARG A 45 -15.55 2.12 12.61
C ARG A 45 -14.80 1.35 11.53
N LEU A 46 -14.28 0.16 11.85
CA LEU A 46 -13.63 -0.70 10.86
C LEU A 46 -14.59 -1.04 9.72
N VAL A 47 -15.82 -1.45 10.02
CA VAL A 47 -16.84 -1.73 8.99
C VAL A 47 -17.18 -0.47 8.18
N ALA A 48 -17.28 0.70 8.83
CA ALA A 48 -17.52 1.96 8.14
C ALA A 48 -16.42 2.27 7.12
N ILE A 49 -15.15 2.18 7.52
CA ILE A 49 -13.99 2.38 6.63
C ILE A 49 -14.04 1.43 5.43
N MET A 50 -14.39 0.16 5.66
CA MET A 50 -14.49 -0.82 4.58
C MET A 50 -15.63 -0.51 3.59
N ARG A 51 -16.73 0.07 4.08
CA ARG A 51 -17.87 0.53 3.26
C ARG A 51 -17.57 1.81 2.50
N GLU A 52 -16.86 2.77 3.12
CA GLU A 52 -16.35 3.98 2.47
C GLU A 52 -15.52 3.59 1.24
N ALA A 53 -14.60 2.62 1.40
CA ALA A 53 -13.78 2.12 0.29
C ALA A 53 -14.56 1.29 -0.74
N ASP A 54 -15.63 0.60 -0.33
CA ASP A 54 -16.54 -0.06 -1.28
C ASP A 54 -17.36 0.96 -2.09
N ALA A 55 -17.51 2.20 -1.60
CA ALA A 55 -18.19 3.31 -2.26
C ALA A 55 -17.23 4.24 -3.05
N GLY A 56 -15.93 3.92 -3.11
CA GLY A 56 -14.92 4.64 -3.89
C GLY A 56 -13.98 5.54 -3.08
N ASP A 57 -14.26 5.81 -1.80
CA ASP A 57 -13.36 6.60 -0.94
C ASP A 57 -12.32 5.71 -0.25
N LEU A 58 -11.10 5.75 -0.76
CA LEU A 58 -10.00 4.89 -0.31
C LEU A 58 -9.16 5.49 0.82
N THR A 59 -9.40 6.75 1.16
CA THR A 59 -8.55 7.55 2.06
C THR A 59 -8.38 6.86 3.41
N SER A 60 -9.50 6.62 4.10
CA SER A 60 -9.52 5.94 5.40
C SER A 60 -8.93 4.53 5.33
N GLN A 61 -9.19 3.79 4.25
CA GLN A 61 -8.73 2.40 4.11
C GLN A 61 -7.21 2.35 3.97
N PHE A 62 -6.61 3.17 3.11
CA PHE A 62 -5.16 3.17 2.93
C PHE A 62 -4.42 3.72 4.14
N ALA A 63 -4.93 4.76 4.80
CA ALA A 63 -4.36 5.27 6.05
C ALA A 63 -4.42 4.21 7.17
N LEU A 64 -5.54 3.47 7.27
CA LEU A 64 -5.64 2.35 8.21
C LEU A 64 -4.63 1.24 7.88
N PHE A 65 -4.48 0.87 6.62
CA PHE A 65 -3.55 -0.17 6.18
C PHE A 65 -2.08 0.17 6.46
N GLU A 66 -1.70 1.43 6.30
CA GLU A 66 -0.39 1.93 6.73
C GLU A 66 -0.20 1.76 8.24
N GLN A 67 -1.14 2.25 9.04
CA GLN A 67 -1.04 2.17 10.50
C GLN A 67 -1.10 0.74 11.04
N MET A 68 -1.80 -0.16 10.35
CA MET A 68 -1.80 -1.58 10.69
C MET A 68 -0.39 -2.18 10.59
N GLU A 69 0.35 -1.88 9.51
CA GLU A 69 1.72 -2.35 9.35
C GLU A 69 2.70 -1.62 10.29
N GLU A 70 2.46 -0.35 10.62
CA GLU A 70 3.30 0.39 11.59
C GLU A 70 3.12 -0.13 13.03
N ARG A 71 1.91 -0.53 13.41
CA ARG A 71 1.55 -0.81 14.81
C ARG A 71 1.51 -2.29 15.16
N ASP A 72 1.49 -3.19 14.17
CA ASP A 72 1.54 -4.63 14.39
C ASP A 72 2.85 -5.22 13.85
N GLY A 73 3.80 -5.45 14.76
CA GLY A 73 5.12 -6.02 14.41
C GLY A 73 5.07 -7.42 13.78
N HIS A 74 4.04 -8.23 14.07
CA HIS A 74 3.90 -9.54 13.42
C HIS A 74 3.39 -9.39 11.98
N LEU A 75 2.37 -8.55 11.78
CA LEU A 75 1.86 -8.23 10.45
C LEU A 75 2.97 -7.62 9.59
N TYR A 76 3.72 -6.66 10.13
CA TYR A 76 4.88 -6.06 9.48
C TYR A 76 5.89 -7.12 9.05
N SER A 77 6.29 -8.00 9.96
CA SER A 77 7.29 -9.05 9.69
C SER A 77 6.87 -9.96 8.52
N VAL A 78 5.62 -10.44 8.54
CA VAL A 78 5.10 -11.31 7.47
C VAL A 78 4.96 -10.57 6.14
N ALA A 79 4.44 -9.34 6.16
CA ALA A 79 4.29 -8.54 4.95
C ALA A 79 5.66 -8.16 4.34
N ASN A 80 6.61 -7.78 5.19
CA ASN A 80 7.97 -7.43 4.76
C ASN A 80 8.71 -8.63 4.18
N THR A 81 8.59 -9.81 4.80
CA THR A 81 9.18 -11.06 4.27
C THR A 81 8.68 -11.36 2.86
N ARG A 82 7.37 -11.19 2.60
CA ARG A 82 6.80 -11.38 1.25
C ARG A 82 7.33 -10.36 0.24
N ARG A 83 7.45 -9.09 0.64
CA ARG A 83 8.00 -8.05 -0.23
C ARG A 83 9.45 -8.35 -0.59
N LEU A 84 10.30 -8.62 0.41
CA LEU A 84 11.71 -8.96 0.22
C LEU A 84 11.90 -10.22 -0.61
N ALA A 85 11.02 -11.21 -0.49
CA ALA A 85 11.06 -12.41 -1.31
C ALA A 85 10.82 -12.13 -2.81
N LEU A 86 10.12 -11.05 -3.15
CA LEU A 86 9.96 -10.61 -4.54
C LEU A 86 11.10 -9.65 -4.95
N THR A 87 11.32 -8.60 -4.17
CA THR A 87 12.25 -7.51 -4.52
C THR A 87 13.71 -7.92 -4.39
N GLY A 88 14.00 -9.00 -3.68
CA GLY A 88 15.34 -9.57 -3.56
C GLY A 88 15.71 -10.54 -4.69
N LEU A 89 14.79 -10.85 -5.62
CA LEU A 89 15.10 -11.70 -6.76
C LEU A 89 15.92 -10.91 -7.80
N PRO A 90 16.95 -11.53 -8.41
CA PRO A 90 17.58 -10.94 -9.58
C PRO A 90 16.56 -10.88 -10.72
N TRP A 91 16.62 -9.81 -11.51
CA TRP A 91 15.84 -9.65 -12.72
C TRP A 91 16.74 -9.59 -13.95
N GLU A 92 16.18 -10.02 -15.07
CA GLU A 92 16.83 -9.99 -16.38
C GLU A 92 15.81 -9.53 -17.45
N VAL A 93 16.29 -8.82 -18.47
CA VAL A 93 15.52 -8.59 -19.68
C VAL A 93 15.87 -9.66 -20.69
N VAL A 94 14.89 -10.50 -21.02
CA VAL A 94 15.06 -11.55 -22.03
C VAL A 94 14.59 -11.06 -23.40
N SER A 95 15.23 -11.55 -24.45
CA SER A 95 14.79 -11.29 -25.82
C SER A 95 13.37 -11.82 -26.03
N ALA A 96 12.55 -11.06 -26.75
CA ALA A 96 11.20 -11.50 -27.08
C ALA A 96 11.20 -12.85 -27.84
N THR A 97 12.29 -13.15 -28.55
CA THR A 97 12.46 -14.43 -29.27
C THR A 97 12.62 -15.66 -28.36
N GLU A 98 13.02 -15.44 -27.11
CA GLU A 98 13.19 -16.48 -26.08
C GLU A 98 11.90 -16.70 -25.27
N THR A 99 10.91 -15.81 -25.43
CA THR A 99 9.63 -15.91 -24.74
C THR A 99 8.78 -17.06 -25.30
N PRO A 100 8.23 -17.95 -24.45
CA PRO A 100 7.33 -19.01 -24.91
C PRO A 100 6.14 -18.46 -25.71
N GLY A 101 5.89 -19.01 -26.90
CA GLY A 101 4.79 -18.61 -27.77
C GLY A 101 5.12 -17.52 -28.81
N TRP A 102 6.32 -16.92 -28.78
CA TRP A 102 6.77 -15.92 -29.78
C TRP A 102 6.62 -16.41 -31.23
N ARG A 103 7.01 -17.67 -31.49
CA ARG A 103 6.94 -18.28 -32.83
C ARG A 103 5.53 -18.67 -33.28
N SER A 104 4.57 -18.73 -32.35
CA SER A 104 3.22 -19.25 -32.58
C SER A 104 2.17 -18.16 -32.71
N ALA A 105 2.53 -16.89 -32.48
CA ALA A 105 1.61 -15.76 -32.62
C ALA A 105 1.27 -15.52 -34.11
N PRO A 106 0.00 -15.64 -34.54
CA PRO A 106 -0.39 -15.46 -35.95
C PRO A 106 -0.21 -14.02 -36.46
N SER A 107 0.03 -13.08 -35.55
CA SER A 107 0.32 -11.66 -35.77
C SER A 107 1.57 -11.18 -35.01
N GLY A 108 2.33 -12.11 -34.41
CA GLY A 108 3.64 -11.77 -33.86
C GLY A 108 4.54 -11.28 -34.98
N PRO A 109 5.37 -10.25 -34.77
CA PRO A 109 6.34 -9.88 -35.79
C PRO A 109 7.08 -11.15 -36.20
N ARG A 110 7.23 -11.41 -37.50
CA ARG A 110 8.41 -12.13 -37.98
C ARG A 110 9.63 -11.22 -37.73
N GLY A 111 9.80 -10.82 -36.47
CA GLY A 111 10.70 -9.78 -36.03
C GLY A 111 12.09 -10.30 -36.24
N ASP A 112 12.93 -9.45 -36.81
CA ASP A 112 14.35 -9.73 -36.89
C ASP A 112 14.85 -10.08 -35.47
N ARG A 113 15.38 -11.29 -35.31
CA ARG A 113 15.94 -11.74 -34.02
C ARG A 113 16.97 -10.74 -33.53
N ARG A 114 17.75 -10.17 -34.45
CA ARG A 114 18.73 -9.14 -34.13
C ARG A 114 18.08 -7.92 -33.50
N LEU A 115 16.98 -7.41 -34.08
CA LEU A 115 16.26 -6.27 -33.53
C LEU A 115 15.68 -6.58 -32.13
N ALA A 116 15.16 -7.79 -31.92
CA ALA A 116 14.65 -8.20 -30.62
C ALA A 116 15.76 -8.27 -29.56
N ASP A 117 16.93 -8.82 -29.92
CA ASP A 117 18.10 -8.92 -29.05
C ASP A 117 18.68 -7.53 -28.74
N GLU A 118 18.80 -6.66 -29.76
CA GLU A 118 19.21 -5.25 -29.60
C GLU A 118 18.23 -4.46 -28.72
N THR A 119 16.92 -4.68 -28.86
CA THR A 119 15.90 -4.04 -28.03
C THR A 119 15.99 -4.49 -26.58
N ALA A 120 16.18 -5.79 -26.34
CA ALA A 120 16.34 -6.32 -24.99
C ALA A 120 17.60 -5.77 -24.30
N ALA A 121 18.74 -5.71 -25.01
CA ALA A 121 19.96 -5.12 -24.50
C ALA A 121 19.81 -3.63 -24.16
N TRP A 122 19.12 -2.86 -25.04
CA TRP A 122 18.82 -1.46 -24.77
C TRP A 122 17.91 -1.27 -23.56
N CYS A 123 16.86 -2.08 -23.42
CA CYS A 123 15.98 -2.06 -22.25
C CYS A 123 16.74 -2.40 -20.97
N ASP A 124 17.60 -3.40 -20.98
CA ASP A 124 18.44 -3.78 -19.83
C ASP A 124 19.36 -2.61 -19.42
N GLU A 125 20.05 -1.98 -20.37
CA GLU A 125 20.89 -0.80 -20.13
C GLU A 125 20.09 0.35 -19.52
N VAL A 126 18.94 0.70 -20.11
CA VAL A 126 18.07 1.78 -19.62
C VAL A 126 17.59 1.50 -18.21
N LEU A 127 17.07 0.29 -17.94
CA LEU A 127 16.54 -0.07 -16.63
C LEU A 127 17.64 -0.14 -15.56
N ARG A 128 18.82 -0.69 -15.88
CA ARG A 128 19.97 -0.70 -14.96
C ARG A 128 20.55 0.69 -14.71
N GLY A 129 20.39 1.61 -15.67
CA GLY A 129 20.81 3.01 -15.54
C GLY A 129 19.91 3.85 -14.63
N LEU A 130 18.72 3.37 -14.25
CA LEU A 130 17.80 4.07 -13.38
C LEU A 130 18.14 3.83 -11.90
N SER A 131 18.50 4.91 -11.20
CA SER A 131 18.79 4.84 -9.75
C SER A 131 17.56 4.56 -8.89
N ASP A 132 16.36 4.82 -9.41
CA ASP A 132 15.08 4.72 -8.71
C ASP A 132 14.29 3.45 -9.05
N PHE A 133 14.87 2.54 -9.85
CA PHE A 133 14.18 1.33 -10.29
C PHE A 133 13.86 0.39 -9.12
N ASP A 134 14.83 0.13 -8.24
CA ASP A 134 14.63 -0.75 -7.08
C ASP A 134 13.60 -0.18 -6.09
N ASP A 135 13.61 1.14 -5.88
CA ASP A 135 12.62 1.84 -5.05
C ASP A 135 11.21 1.76 -5.66
N ALA A 136 11.09 1.89 -6.98
CA ALA A 136 9.84 1.68 -7.70
C ALA A 136 9.33 0.24 -7.57
N LEU A 137 10.21 -0.78 -7.69
CA LEU A 137 9.83 -2.17 -7.47
C LEU A 137 9.39 -2.42 -6.02
N ALA A 138 10.09 -1.84 -5.03
CA ALA A 138 9.73 -1.90 -3.63
C ALA A 138 8.35 -1.27 -3.37
N HIS A 139 8.07 -0.09 -3.96
CA HIS A 139 6.76 0.56 -3.85
C HIS A 139 5.65 -0.24 -4.53
N LEU A 140 5.89 -0.79 -5.72
CA LEU A 140 4.93 -1.63 -6.43
C LEU A 140 4.61 -2.91 -5.64
N SER A 141 5.56 -3.44 -4.88
CA SER A 141 5.33 -4.61 -4.01
C SER A 141 4.33 -4.35 -2.88
N LEU A 142 4.08 -3.09 -2.48
CA LEU A 142 3.06 -2.74 -1.49
C LEU A 142 1.63 -3.11 -1.95
N ALA A 143 1.44 -3.30 -3.26
CA ALA A 143 0.17 -3.75 -3.84
C ALA A 143 -0.28 -5.12 -3.31
N PHE A 144 0.60 -5.98 -2.79
CA PHE A 144 0.15 -7.23 -2.17
C PHE A 144 -0.75 -7.00 -0.95
N GLY A 145 -0.43 -5.97 -0.15
CA GLY A 145 -1.22 -5.58 1.01
C GLY A 145 -2.49 -4.81 0.59
N ARG A 146 -2.32 -3.85 -0.31
CA ARG A 146 -3.32 -2.81 -0.65
C ARG A 146 -4.15 -3.11 -1.91
N ASN A 147 -3.82 -4.19 -2.62
CA ASN A 147 -4.30 -4.61 -3.94
C ASN A 147 -4.00 -3.68 -5.12
N ILE A 148 -3.36 -2.55 -4.87
CA ILE A 148 -2.95 -1.60 -5.89
C ILE A 148 -1.68 -0.90 -5.43
N SER A 149 -0.83 -0.53 -6.37
CA SER A 149 0.27 0.42 -6.20
C SER A 149 0.57 1.05 -7.55
N VAL A 150 0.99 2.31 -7.55
CA VAL A 150 1.17 3.10 -8.76
C VAL A 150 2.49 3.83 -8.71
N VAL A 151 3.19 3.83 -9.85
CA VAL A 151 4.41 4.59 -10.10
C VAL A 151 4.20 5.46 -11.33
N GLU A 152 4.58 6.73 -11.26
CA GLU A 152 4.63 7.61 -12.42
C GLU A 152 5.91 7.37 -13.22
N ILE A 153 5.75 7.27 -14.54
CA ILE A 153 6.85 7.18 -15.48
C ILE A 153 7.25 8.60 -15.90
N VAL A 154 8.46 9.01 -15.56
CA VAL A 154 9.00 10.33 -15.90
C VAL A 154 9.71 10.24 -17.23
N TRP A 155 9.22 11.01 -18.19
CA TRP A 155 9.75 11.07 -19.54
C TRP A 155 10.49 12.38 -19.76
N LYS A 156 11.67 12.35 -20.38
CA LYS A 156 12.44 13.54 -20.73
C LYS A 156 12.58 13.66 -22.23
N SER A 157 12.30 14.84 -22.76
CA SER A 157 12.60 15.16 -24.16
C SER A 157 14.09 15.35 -24.35
N SER A 158 14.65 14.69 -25.35
CA SER A 158 16.04 14.81 -25.80
C SER A 158 16.09 15.09 -27.31
N SER A 159 17.28 15.40 -27.83
CA SER A 159 17.51 15.52 -29.29
C SER A 159 17.28 14.21 -30.05
N GLN A 160 17.31 13.06 -29.35
CA GLN A 160 17.08 11.72 -29.91
C GLN A 160 15.65 11.22 -29.69
N GLY A 161 14.74 12.08 -29.19
CA GLY A 161 13.36 11.73 -28.87
C GLY A 161 13.09 11.69 -27.37
N ILE A 162 12.02 11.00 -26.97
CA ILE A 162 11.65 10.89 -25.56
C ILE A 162 12.35 9.70 -24.92
N GLN A 163 12.99 9.94 -23.78
CA GLN A 163 13.72 8.94 -23.01
C GLN A 163 13.12 8.79 -21.62
N LEU A 164 13.17 7.57 -21.09
CA LEU A 164 12.83 7.29 -19.70
C LEU A 164 13.86 7.98 -18.81
N ALA A 165 13.39 8.78 -17.85
CA ALA A 165 14.24 9.60 -17.01
C ALA A 165 14.11 9.26 -15.52
N GLY A 166 13.06 8.56 -15.12
CA GLY A 166 12.83 8.17 -13.74
C GLY A 166 11.47 7.55 -13.50
N LEU A 167 11.28 7.07 -12.28
CA LEU A 167 10.11 6.38 -11.77
C LEU A 167 9.79 6.95 -10.39
N ILE A 168 8.62 7.60 -10.27
CA ILE A 168 8.22 8.25 -9.02
C ILE A 168 7.07 7.46 -8.37
N PRO A 169 7.28 6.85 -7.19
CA PRO A 169 6.20 6.30 -6.38
C PRO A 169 5.06 7.27 -6.15
N ILE A 170 3.82 6.86 -6.45
CA ILE A 170 2.62 7.65 -6.13
C ILE A 170 2.10 7.22 -4.76
N ALA A 171 1.98 8.20 -3.87
CA ALA A 171 1.43 7.99 -2.53
C ALA A 171 -0.03 7.51 -2.58
N PHE A 172 -0.41 6.65 -1.64
CA PHE A 172 -1.73 6.01 -1.62
C PHE A 172 -2.88 7.00 -1.38
N ASP A 173 -2.62 8.11 -0.70
CA ASP A 173 -3.58 9.20 -0.47
C ASP A 173 -3.86 10.03 -1.74
N ARG A 174 -3.22 9.70 -2.87
CA ARG A 174 -3.49 10.27 -4.19
C ARG A 174 -4.25 9.33 -5.10
N LEU A 175 -4.57 8.12 -4.64
CA LEU A 175 -5.32 7.15 -5.41
C LEU A 175 -6.79 7.27 -5.05
N THR A 176 -7.64 7.49 -6.05
CA THR A 176 -9.09 7.47 -5.89
C THR A 176 -9.72 6.67 -7.04
N ILE A 177 -11.03 6.46 -6.96
CA ILE A 177 -11.81 5.75 -7.96
C ILE A 177 -13.01 6.62 -8.33
N ASP A 178 -13.37 6.63 -9.61
CA ASP A 178 -14.57 7.33 -10.07
C ASP A 178 -15.84 6.47 -9.93
N ASP A 179 -16.98 7.04 -10.33
CA ASP A 179 -18.28 6.37 -10.26
C ASP A 179 -18.36 5.08 -11.12
N ASP A 180 -17.48 4.94 -12.11
CA ASP A 180 -17.40 3.79 -13.01
C ASP A 180 -16.46 2.69 -12.47
N GLY A 181 -15.78 2.93 -11.34
CA GLY A 181 -14.83 1.98 -10.76
C GLY A 181 -13.41 2.09 -11.34
N GLU A 182 -13.12 3.12 -12.13
CA GLU A 182 -11.83 3.34 -12.77
C GLU A 182 -10.87 4.13 -11.89
N LEU A 183 -9.59 3.73 -11.92
CA LEU A 183 -8.54 4.38 -11.13
C LEU A 183 -8.31 5.81 -11.60
N ARG A 184 -8.22 6.73 -10.63
CA ARG A 184 -7.87 8.14 -10.84
C ARG A 184 -6.72 8.56 -9.93
N ILE A 185 -5.95 9.55 -10.38
CA ILE A 185 -4.82 10.11 -9.61
C ILE A 185 -5.13 11.56 -9.23
N LEU A 186 -5.13 11.86 -7.94
CA LEU A 186 -5.28 13.22 -7.43
C LEU A 186 -4.03 14.04 -7.76
N THR A 187 -4.24 15.20 -8.37
CA THR A 187 -3.19 16.16 -8.76
C THR A 187 -3.47 17.51 -8.12
N GLU A 188 -2.55 18.47 -8.24
CA GLU A 188 -2.77 19.83 -7.72
C GLU A 188 -3.98 20.51 -8.39
N ASP A 189 -4.20 20.25 -9.69
CA ASP A 189 -5.30 20.82 -10.47
C ASP A 189 -6.62 20.07 -10.23
N GLU A 190 -6.57 18.77 -9.97
CA GLU A 190 -7.73 17.88 -9.77
C GLU A 190 -7.65 17.15 -8.43
N GLN A 191 -7.85 17.91 -7.34
CA GLN A 191 -7.64 17.42 -5.96
C GLN A 191 -8.75 16.51 -5.44
N PHE A 192 -9.93 16.51 -6.08
CA PHE A 192 -11.11 15.75 -5.61
C PHE A 192 -11.44 14.57 -6.52
N LYS A 193 -11.57 14.82 -7.83
CA LYS A 193 -11.89 13.77 -8.81
C LYS A 193 -10.66 13.03 -9.31
N GLY A 194 -9.51 13.70 -9.30
CA GLY A 194 -8.31 13.21 -9.95
C GLY A 194 -8.43 13.15 -11.47
N ILE A 195 -7.32 12.83 -12.11
CA ILE A 195 -7.27 12.65 -13.56
C ILE A 195 -7.35 11.17 -13.93
N ALA A 196 -7.84 10.90 -15.15
CA ALA A 196 -7.63 9.60 -15.77
C ALA A 196 -6.12 9.35 -15.94
N LEU A 197 -5.69 8.09 -15.92
CA LEU A 197 -4.30 7.74 -16.22
C LEU A 197 -4.03 8.02 -17.71
N PRO A 198 -3.19 9.02 -18.06
CA PRO A 198 -2.80 9.23 -19.43
C PRO A 198 -2.04 8.01 -19.95
N PRO A 199 -2.18 7.68 -21.26
CA PRO A 199 -1.42 6.60 -21.86
C PRO A 199 0.08 6.74 -21.59
N ASP A 200 0.71 5.60 -21.30
CA ASP A 200 2.17 5.47 -21.14
C ASP A 200 2.78 6.35 -20.03
N LYS A 201 1.97 6.84 -19.09
CA LYS A 201 2.43 7.75 -18.02
C LYS A 201 2.55 7.10 -16.64
N PHE A 202 1.89 5.96 -16.42
CA PHE A 202 1.84 5.29 -15.12
C PHE A 202 2.03 3.79 -15.27
N MET A 203 2.73 3.20 -14.32
CA MET A 203 2.78 1.76 -14.08
C MET A 203 1.87 1.43 -12.91
N VAL A 204 0.94 0.49 -13.12
CA VAL A 204 -0.03 0.07 -12.11
C VAL A 204 0.16 -1.40 -11.82
N HIS A 205 0.39 -1.76 -10.56
CA HIS A 205 0.44 -3.14 -10.11
C HIS A 205 -0.84 -3.48 -9.34
N THR A 206 -1.66 -4.37 -9.91
CA THR A 206 -2.88 -4.92 -9.28
C THR A 206 -2.80 -6.45 -9.26
N PRO A 207 -2.32 -7.08 -8.17
CA PRO A 207 -2.15 -8.53 -8.12
C PRO A 207 -3.49 -9.31 -8.09
N HIS A 208 -4.64 -8.61 -8.02
CA HIS A 208 -6.00 -9.18 -8.04
C HIS A 208 -6.13 -10.44 -7.19
N ALA A 209 -5.70 -10.40 -5.92
CA ALA A 209 -5.67 -11.59 -5.07
C ALA A 209 -7.08 -12.18 -4.81
N ARG A 210 -8.16 -11.47 -5.19
CA ARG A 210 -9.52 -11.99 -5.39
C ARG A 210 -10.23 -11.32 -6.58
N SER A 211 -11.22 -12.02 -7.16
CA SER A 211 -12.16 -11.45 -8.13
C SER A 211 -13.15 -10.48 -7.46
N GLY A 212 -13.56 -9.43 -8.18
CA GLY A 212 -14.50 -8.40 -7.72
C GLY A 212 -13.92 -6.98 -7.76
N HIS A 213 -14.51 -6.07 -6.99
CA HIS A 213 -14.08 -4.67 -6.91
C HIS A 213 -12.59 -4.57 -6.59
N ALA A 214 -11.85 -3.77 -7.37
CA ALA A 214 -10.39 -3.72 -7.32
C ALA A 214 -9.83 -3.39 -5.94
N MET A 215 -10.61 -2.77 -5.05
CA MET A 215 -10.16 -2.40 -3.69
C MET A 215 -10.45 -3.45 -2.61
N ARG A 216 -11.10 -4.56 -2.97
CA ARG A 216 -11.45 -5.64 -2.03
C ARG A 216 -10.43 -6.78 -1.99
N GLY A 217 -9.48 -6.82 -2.92
CA GLY A 217 -8.53 -7.92 -3.06
C GLY A 217 -7.34 -7.87 -2.10
N GLY A 218 -7.16 -6.80 -1.33
CA GLY A 218 -5.93 -6.58 -0.55
C GLY A 218 -5.82 -7.51 0.65
N LEU A 219 -4.63 -8.06 0.90
CA LEU A 219 -4.39 -8.91 2.07
C LEU A 219 -4.65 -8.17 3.38
N LEU A 220 -4.36 -6.87 3.44
CA LEU A 220 -4.57 -6.03 4.63
C LEU A 220 -6.06 -5.88 4.97
N ARG A 221 -6.95 -5.95 3.97
CA ARG A 221 -8.39 -5.93 4.19
C ARG A 221 -8.84 -7.14 4.99
N VAL A 222 -8.38 -8.33 4.62
CA VAL A 222 -8.75 -9.59 5.28
C VAL A 222 -8.14 -9.69 6.68
N THR A 223 -6.92 -9.18 6.89
CA THR A 223 -6.26 -9.21 8.20
C THR A 223 -6.73 -8.11 9.16
N SER A 224 -7.49 -7.12 8.70
CA SER A 224 -7.94 -5.98 9.50
C SER A 224 -8.72 -6.36 10.77
N LEU A 225 -9.58 -7.38 10.69
CA LEU A 225 -10.34 -7.86 11.85
C LEU A 225 -9.43 -8.56 12.88
N ALA A 226 -8.47 -9.35 12.40
CA ALA A 226 -7.49 -10.02 13.27
C ALA A 226 -6.58 -9.01 13.97
N TYR A 227 -6.15 -7.97 13.24
CA TYR A 227 -5.42 -6.82 13.80
C TYR A 227 -6.22 -6.16 14.93
N LEU A 228 -7.51 -5.87 14.70
CA LEU A 228 -8.37 -5.25 15.70
C LEU A 228 -8.53 -6.13 16.95
N ALA A 229 -8.82 -7.42 16.76
CA ALA A 229 -8.97 -8.38 17.87
C ALA A 229 -7.68 -8.49 18.70
N LYS A 230 -6.53 -8.60 18.03
CA LYS A 230 -5.22 -8.66 18.69
C LYS A 230 -4.95 -7.39 19.50
N ARG A 231 -5.28 -6.21 18.97
CA ARG A 231 -5.08 -4.93 19.67
C ARG A 231 -5.94 -4.82 20.93
N PHE A 232 -7.19 -5.27 20.90
CA PHE A 232 -8.02 -5.33 22.11
C PHE A 232 -7.45 -6.30 23.13
N ALA A 233 -7.08 -7.51 22.71
CA ALA A 233 -6.49 -8.49 23.61
C ALA A 233 -5.21 -7.97 24.29
N ILE A 234 -4.30 -7.34 23.55
CA ILE A 234 -3.07 -6.76 24.11
C ILE A 234 -3.40 -5.61 25.08
N LYS A 235 -4.31 -4.72 24.70
CA LYS A 235 -4.74 -3.61 25.57
C LYS A 235 -5.29 -4.13 26.90
N ASP A 236 -6.21 -5.09 26.85
CA ASP A 236 -6.84 -5.66 28.03
C ASP A 236 -5.82 -6.40 28.90
N TRP A 237 -4.87 -7.12 28.29
CA TRP A 237 -3.76 -7.75 29.00
C TRP A 237 -2.85 -6.75 29.70
N LEU A 238 -2.53 -5.62 29.06
CA LEU A 238 -1.71 -4.57 29.67
C LEU A 238 -2.42 -3.90 30.85
N ILE A 239 -3.72 -3.59 30.70
CA ILE A 239 -4.55 -3.06 31.80
C ILE A 239 -4.61 -4.07 32.95
N PHE A 240 -4.82 -5.34 32.62
CA PHE A 240 -4.82 -6.41 33.62
C PHE A 240 -3.47 -6.50 34.33
N ALA A 241 -2.35 -6.49 33.61
CA ALA A 241 -1.02 -6.57 34.19
C ALA A 241 -0.69 -5.38 35.11
N GLU A 242 -1.15 -4.17 34.75
CA GLU A 242 -1.02 -2.96 35.57
C GLU A 242 -1.78 -3.11 36.90
N VAL A 243 -3.04 -3.55 36.84
CA VAL A 243 -3.90 -3.65 38.04
C VAL A 243 -3.58 -4.87 38.89
N PHE A 244 -3.34 -6.03 38.27
CA PHE A 244 -3.14 -7.31 38.96
C PHE A 244 -1.87 -7.32 39.81
N GLY A 245 -0.83 -6.58 39.40
CA GLY A 245 0.39 -6.41 40.19
C GLY A 245 0.25 -5.46 41.38
N MET A 246 -0.83 -4.68 41.47
CA MET A 246 -1.03 -3.70 42.54
C MET A 246 -1.87 -4.32 43.67
N PRO A 247 -1.32 -4.48 44.90
CA PRO A 247 -2.08 -5.02 46.00
C PRO A 247 -3.26 -4.09 46.34
N VAL A 248 -4.46 -4.66 46.46
CA VAL A 248 -5.63 -3.93 46.94
C VAL A 248 -5.37 -3.51 48.39
N ARG A 249 -5.27 -2.21 48.63
CA ARG A 249 -5.05 -1.66 49.97
C ARG A 249 -6.39 -1.58 50.69
N ILE A 250 -6.58 -2.42 51.70
CA ILE A 250 -7.82 -2.48 52.49
C ILE A 250 -7.53 -2.00 53.91
N ALA A 251 -8.12 -0.87 54.28
CA ALA A 251 -8.20 -0.40 55.67
C ALA A 251 -9.52 -0.86 56.29
N ARG A 252 -9.48 -1.51 57.45
CA ARG A 252 -10.66 -1.84 58.25
C ARG A 252 -10.70 -0.94 59.48
N TYR A 253 -11.89 -0.47 59.84
CA TYR A 253 -12.13 0.36 61.02
C TYR A 253 -13.39 -0.12 61.76
N ALA A 254 -13.49 0.16 63.05
CA ALA A 254 -14.63 -0.27 63.87
C ALA A 254 -15.93 0.45 63.46
N PRO A 255 -17.13 -0.17 63.63
CA PRO A 255 -18.41 0.44 63.22
C PRO A 255 -18.67 1.84 63.78
N ASN A 256 -18.13 2.13 64.97
CA ASN A 256 -18.23 3.41 65.68
C ASN A 256 -17.08 4.39 65.41
N ALA A 257 -16.19 4.11 64.44
CA ALA A 257 -15.06 4.98 64.14
C ALA A 257 -15.50 6.39 63.73
N THR A 258 -14.87 7.38 64.36
CA THR A 258 -15.12 8.80 64.16
C THR A 258 -14.66 9.26 62.78
N LYS A 259 -15.20 10.40 62.30
CA LYS A 259 -14.78 11.02 61.02
C LYS A 259 -13.29 11.39 60.97
N ARG A 260 -12.64 11.56 62.12
CA ARG A 260 -11.20 11.84 62.23
C ARG A 260 -10.38 10.56 61.99
N GLU A 261 -10.71 9.48 62.68
CA GLU A 261 -10.04 8.18 62.54
C GLU A 261 -10.14 7.64 61.12
N LYS A 262 -11.30 7.78 60.46
CA LYS A 262 -11.46 7.39 59.04
C LYS A 262 -10.54 8.20 58.11
N ARG A 263 -10.30 9.48 58.40
CA ARG A 263 -9.43 10.36 57.60
C ARG A 263 -7.95 10.03 57.81
N GLU A 264 -7.55 9.75 59.05
CA GLU A 264 -6.20 9.27 59.36
C GLU A 264 -5.92 7.93 58.70
N LEU A 265 -6.84 6.96 58.79
CA LEU A 265 -6.72 5.68 58.08
C LEU A 265 -6.59 5.85 56.56
N LEU A 266 -7.35 6.76 55.95
CA LEU A 266 -7.23 7.07 54.52
C LEU A 266 -5.86 7.69 54.18
N ALA A 267 -5.35 8.58 55.04
CA ALA A 267 -4.03 9.19 54.85
C ALA A 267 -2.90 8.14 54.95
N MET A 268 -2.97 7.25 55.95
CA MET A 268 -2.03 6.12 56.09
C MET A 268 -2.08 5.19 54.88
N LEU A 269 -3.29 4.88 54.39
CA LEU A 269 -3.47 4.00 53.22
C LEU A 269 -2.91 4.60 51.92
N ARG A 270 -2.97 5.93 51.77
CA ARG A 270 -2.37 6.67 50.65
C ARG A 270 -0.85 6.69 50.71
N GLN A 271 -0.27 6.77 51.92
CA GLN A 271 1.17 6.76 52.16
C GLN A 271 1.80 5.36 52.06
N LEU A 272 1.00 4.30 52.19
CA LEU A 272 1.48 2.92 52.14
C LEU A 272 1.94 2.57 50.70
N GLY A 273 3.24 2.62 50.44
CA GLY A 273 3.85 2.35 49.14
C GLY A 273 4.12 3.58 48.26
N ALA A 274 4.35 4.74 48.86
CA ALA A 274 5.09 5.84 48.26
C ALA A 274 6.60 5.59 48.35
#